data_AF-A0A7X9BY27-F1
#
_entry.id   AF-A0A7X9BY27-F1
#
_cell.length_a   1.000
_cell.length_b   1.000
_cell.length_c   1.000
_cell.angle_alpha   90.00
_cell.angle_beta   90.00
_cell.angle_gamma   90.00
#
_symmetry.space_group_name_H-M   'P 1'
#
loop_
_entity.id
_entity.type
_entity.pdbx_description
1 polymer ?
#
loop_
_entity_poly.entity_id
_entity_poly.type
_entity_poly.pdbx_seq_one_letter_code
_entity_poly.pdbx_strand_id
1 'polypeptide(L)'
;MASENKWEKPTKNTLKLIIEIIEIVIIAFALSWVLRTFVLEARVVPTGSMIPTIQLQDRILVDKFFYKFGDFERGDIVVFQPPPNAHTEEDYIKRIIAL
;
A
#
# COMPACT_ATOMS: atom_id res chain seq x y z
N MET A 1 -33.97 36.73 28.13
CA MET A 1 -33.55 35.43 27.60
C MET A 1 -32.20 35.60 26.91
N ALA A 2 -31.11 35.43 27.64
CA ALA A 2 -29.77 35.36 27.06
C ALA A 2 -29.08 34.19 27.74
N SER A 3 -29.04 33.05 27.06
CA SER A 3 -28.24 31.91 27.48
C SER A 3 -26.78 32.26 27.29
N GLU A 4 -26.06 32.46 28.40
CA GLU A 4 -24.60 32.59 28.40
C GLU A 4 -23.98 31.29 27.87
N ASN A 5 -23.44 31.34 26.65
CA ASN A 5 -22.60 30.28 26.11
C ASN A 5 -21.25 30.31 26.83
N LYS A 6 -21.17 29.53 27.91
CA LYS A 6 -19.96 29.36 28.70
C LYS A 6 -19.03 28.37 27.99
N TRP A 7 -18.03 28.91 27.30
CA TRP A 7 -16.93 28.13 26.74
C TRP A 7 -16.10 27.55 27.90
N GLU A 8 -16.47 26.35 28.38
CA GLU A 8 -15.67 25.61 29.34
C GLU A 8 -14.33 25.25 28.70
N LYS A 9 -13.25 25.82 29.26
CA LYS A 9 -11.89 25.53 28.79
C LYS A 9 -11.59 24.07 29.12
N PRO A 10 -11.17 23.25 28.14
CA PRO A 10 -10.86 21.84 28.40
C PRO A 10 -9.80 21.77 29.49
N THR A 11 -10.08 21.02 30.54
CA THR A 11 -9.15 20.81 31.66
C THR A 11 -7.84 20.24 31.12
N LYS A 12 -6.71 20.60 31.73
CA LYS A 12 -5.35 20.29 31.23
C LYS A 12 -5.15 18.80 30.90
N ASN A 13 -5.86 17.91 31.59
CA ASN A 13 -5.81 16.47 31.35
C ASN A 13 -6.48 16.06 30.03
N THR A 14 -7.60 16.68 29.65
CA THR A 14 -8.28 16.38 28.37
C THR A 14 -7.46 16.86 27.18
N LEU A 15 -6.84 18.05 27.28
CA LEU A 15 -5.92 18.55 26.25
C LEU A 15 -4.70 17.65 26.09
N LYS A 16 -4.13 17.17 27.20
CA LYS A 16 -2.98 16.26 27.18
C LYS A 16 -3.33 14.93 26.48
N LEU A 17 -4.48 14.35 26.80
CA LEU A 17 -4.97 13.12 26.15
C LEU A 17 -5.19 13.30 24.64
N ILE A 18 -5.76 14.44 24.23
CA ILE A 18 -5.96 14.73 22.81
C ILE A 18 -4.61 14.81 22.08
N ILE A 19 -3.59 15.43 22.68
CA ILE A 19 -2.26 15.52 22.10
C ILE A 19 -1.61 14.13 21.98
N GLU A 20 -1.69 13.31 23.03
CA GLU A 20 -1.16 11.93 23.01
C GLU A 20 -1.84 11.07 21.93
N ILE A 21 -3.16 11.19 21.76
CA ILE A 21 -3.89 10.49 20.69
C ILE A 21 -3.43 10.99 19.31
N ILE A 22 -3.29 12.31 19.13
CA ILE A 22 -2.84 12.89 17.86
C ILE A 22 -1.43 12.41 17.53
N GLU A 23 -0.52 12.35 18.50
CA GLU A 23 0.84 11.84 18.30
C GLU A 23 0.83 10.39 17.79
N ILE A 24 0.05 9.51 18.43
CA ILE A 24 -0.10 8.11 18.01
C ILE A 24 -0.68 8.02 16.59
N VAL A 25 -1.70 8.83 16.28
CA VAL A 25 -2.32 8.87 14.95
C VAL A 25 -1.32 9.32 13.89
N ILE A 26 -0.50 10.34 14.18
CA ILE A 26 0.53 10.83 13.26
C ILE A 26 1.56 9.73 12.99
N ILE A 27 2.05 9.05 14.03
CA ILE A 27 3.02 7.96 13.89
C ILE A 27 2.42 6.81 13.07
N ALA A 28 1.19 6.40 13.38
CA ALA A 28 0.51 5.34 12.64
C ALA A 28 0.30 5.70 11.16
N PHE A 29 -0.05 6.97 10.88
CA PHE A 29 -0.22 7.44 9.51
C PHE A 29 1.11 7.49 8.74
N ALA A 30 2.18 7.98 9.37
CA ALA A 30 3.51 8.00 8.79
C ALA A 30 4.00 6.58 8.48
N LEU A 31 3.84 5.64 9.42
CA LEU A 31 4.18 4.23 9.21
C LEU A 31 3.35 3.61 8.08
N SER A 32 2.03 3.82 8.07
CA SER A 32 1.13 3.34 7.02
C SER A 32 1.52 3.88 5.64
N TRP A 33 1.88 5.17 5.57
CA TRP A 33 2.34 5.80 4.34
C TRP A 33 3.62 5.12 3.82
N VAL A 34 4.63 4.95 4.67
CA VAL A 34 5.89 4.28 4.31
C VAL A 34 5.65 2.85 3.85
N LEU A 35 4.79 2.10 4.55
CA LEU A 35 4.47 0.71 4.18
C LEU A 35 3.82 0.63 2.79
N ARG A 36 2.86 1.51 2.51
CA ARG A 36 2.15 1.57 1.22
C ARG A 36 3.04 2.03 0.06
N THR A 37 4.01 2.89 0.32
CA THR A 37 4.89 3.39 -0.75
C THR A 37 6.03 2.42 -1.05
N PHE A 38 6.62 1.78 -0.03
CA PHE A 38 7.86 1.01 -0.19
C PHE A 38 7.71 -0.50 -0.07
N VAL A 39 6.69 -1.02 0.62
CA VAL A 39 6.60 -2.45 0.92
C VAL A 39 5.48 -3.09 0.12
N LEU A 40 4.25 -2.56 0.19
CA LEU A 40 3.08 -3.23 -0.38
C LEU A 40 2.29 -2.31 -1.32
N GLU A 41 2.03 -2.77 -2.53
CA GLU A 41 1.12 -2.12 -3.48
C GLU A 41 -0.01 -3.06 -3.89
N ALA A 42 -1.26 -2.62 -3.73
CA ALA A 42 -2.42 -3.35 -4.22
C ALA A 42 -2.66 -3.03 -5.71
N ARG A 43 -2.59 -4.04 -6.57
CA ARG A 43 -2.80 -3.89 -8.02
C ARG A 43 -3.88 -4.85 -8.52
N VAL A 44 -4.66 -4.41 -9.51
CA VAL A 44 -5.64 -5.25 -10.20
C VAL A 44 -4.98 -5.92 -11.40
N VAL A 45 -5.23 -7.21 -11.59
CA VAL A 45 -4.68 -8.01 -12.68
C VAL A 45 -5.42 -7.67 -13.99
N PRO A 46 -4.74 -7.09 -14.99
CA PRO A 46 -5.39 -6.65 -16.22
C PRO A 46 -5.54 -7.75 -17.28
N THR A 47 -4.72 -8.81 -17.19
CA THR A 47 -4.65 -9.87 -18.21
C THR A 47 -4.86 -11.27 -17.64
N GLY A 48 -5.48 -12.15 -18.43
CA GLY A 48 -5.73 -13.56 -18.08
C GLY A 48 -4.55 -14.51 -18.32
N SER A 49 -3.33 -14.00 -18.51
CA SER A 49 -2.17 -14.83 -18.88
C SER A 49 -1.73 -15.80 -17.78
N MET A 50 -2.18 -15.59 -16.54
CA MET A 50 -1.80 -16.38 -15.37
C MET A 50 -2.91 -17.37 -14.95
N ILE A 51 -3.94 -17.56 -15.78
CA ILE A 51 -4.98 -18.58 -15.55
C ILE A 51 -4.34 -19.98 -15.61
N PRO A 52 -4.67 -20.91 -14.68
CA PRO A 52 -5.69 -20.78 -13.62
C PRO A 52 -5.18 -20.22 -12.29
N THR A 53 -3.89 -19.88 -12.17
CA THR A 53 -3.29 -19.42 -10.89
C THR A 53 -3.87 -18.09 -10.42
N ILE A 54 -4.05 -17.13 -11.33
CA ILE A 54 -4.60 -15.80 -11.04
C ILE A 54 -5.73 -15.54 -12.03
N GLN A 55 -6.90 -15.16 -11.53
CA GLN A 55 -8.06 -14.87 -12.36
C GLN A 55 -8.03 -13.42 -12.84
N LEU A 56 -8.79 -13.14 -13.90
CA LEU A 56 -8.96 -11.79 -14.40
C LEU A 56 -9.66 -10.93 -13.32
N GLN A 57 -9.24 -9.67 -13.17
CA GLN A 57 -9.79 -8.73 -12.17
C GLN A 57 -9.44 -9.02 -10.70
N ASP A 58 -8.62 -10.02 -10.42
CA ASP A 58 -8.14 -10.26 -9.05
C ASP A 58 -7.30 -9.07 -8.54
N ARG A 59 -7.44 -8.79 -7.23
CA ARG A 59 -6.63 -7.81 -6.53
C ARG A 59 -5.48 -8.54 -5.83
N ILE A 60 -4.26 -8.25 -6.25
CA ILE A 60 -3.06 -8.83 -5.67
C ILE A 60 -2.28 -7.77 -4.89
N LEU A 61 -1.60 -8.19 -3.84
CA LEU A 61 -0.64 -7.38 -3.11
C LEU A 61 0.77 -7.70 -3.64
N VAL A 62 1.45 -6.68 -4.14
CA VAL A 62 2.80 -6.78 -4.69
C VAL A 62 3.78 -6.31 -3.62
N ASP A 63 4.77 -7.15 -3.32
CA ASP A 63 5.90 -6.80 -2.47
C ASP A 63 6.96 -6.04 -3.28
N LYS A 64 7.13 -4.76 -2.98
CA LYS A 64 8.14 -3.88 -3.60
C LYS A 64 9.49 -3.90 -2.86
N PHE A 65 9.51 -4.41 -1.63
CA PHE A 65 10.72 -4.52 -0.83
C PHE A 65 11.60 -5.65 -1.35
N PHE A 66 11.00 -6.81 -1.66
CA PHE A 66 11.72 -7.95 -2.21
C PHE A 66 12.43 -7.62 -3.53
N TYR A 67 11.83 -6.76 -4.38
CA TYR A 67 12.47 -6.28 -5.60
C TYR A 67 13.82 -5.57 -5.38
N LYS A 68 14.02 -4.91 -4.23
CA LYS A 68 15.23 -4.12 -3.96
C LYS A 68 16.32 -4.88 -3.19
N PHE A 69 15.93 -5.86 -2.39
CA PHE A 69 16.84 -6.51 -1.43
C PHE A 69 16.82 -8.04 -1.46
N GLY A 70 15.86 -8.64 -2.16
CA GLY A 70 15.73 -10.08 -2.27
C GLY A 70 16.34 -10.61 -3.57
N ASP A 71 16.77 -11.86 -3.51
CA ASP A 71 17.11 -12.63 -4.71
C ASP A 71 15.82 -13.25 -5.28
N PHE A 72 15.74 -13.31 -6.61
CA PHE A 72 14.63 -13.95 -7.30
C PHE A 72 14.89 -15.45 -7.45
N GLU A 73 13.86 -16.27 -7.18
CA GLU A 73 13.91 -17.70 -7.37
C GLU A 73 13.04 -18.15 -8.55
N ARG A 74 13.34 -19.33 -9.10
CA ARG A 74 12.45 -19.95 -10.09
C ARG A 74 11.12 -20.27 -9.42
N GLY A 75 10.03 -19.88 -10.08
CA GLY A 75 8.68 -20.05 -9.57
C GLY A 75 8.06 -18.78 -9.01
N ASP A 76 8.86 -17.74 -8.74
CA ASP A 76 8.37 -16.45 -8.27
C ASP A 76 7.49 -15.75 -9.31
N ILE A 77 6.46 -15.06 -8.83
CA ILE A 77 5.57 -14.26 -9.68
C ILE A 77 5.97 -12.79 -9.53
N VAL A 78 6.39 -12.18 -10.64
CA VAL A 78 6.88 -10.81 -10.67
C VAL A 78 5.98 -9.94 -11.53
N VAL A 79 5.90 -8.67 -11.12
CA VAL A 79 5.22 -7.61 -11.86
C VAL A 79 6.28 -6.69 -12.46
N PHE A 80 6.26 -6.47 -13.77
CA PHE A 80 7.23 -5.62 -14.44
C PHE A 80 6.58 -4.77 -15.53
N GLN A 81 7.20 -3.63 -15.80
CA GLN A 81 6.78 -2.77 -16.90
C GLN A 81 7.17 -3.40 -18.24
N PRO A 82 6.25 -3.38 -19.22
CA PRO A 82 6.53 -3.92 -20.53
C PRO A 82 7.67 -3.13 -21.20
N PRO A 83 8.52 -3.80 -22.01
CA PRO A 83 9.61 -3.12 -22.71
C PRO A 83 9.06 -2.12 -23.74
N PRO A 84 9.83 -1.10 -24.17
CA PRO A 84 9.32 -0.02 -25.03
C PRO A 84 8.76 -0.47 -26.39
N ASN A 85 9.09 -1.69 -26.83
CA ASN A 85 8.61 -2.30 -28.07
C ASN A 85 7.30 -3.09 -27.89
N ALA A 86 6.80 -3.23 -26.66
CA ALA A 86 5.50 -3.82 -26.40
C ALA A 86 4.41 -2.77 -26.65
N HIS A 87 3.37 -3.13 -27.40
CA HIS A 87 2.25 -2.26 -27.75
C HIS A 87 1.26 -2.05 -26.58
N THR A 88 1.73 -1.99 -25.34
CA THR A 88 0.89 -1.81 -24.15
C THR A 88 1.64 -1.09 -23.05
N GLU A 89 0.92 -0.23 -22.32
CA GLU A 89 1.41 0.47 -21.13
C GLU A 89 1.04 -0.27 -19.83
N GLU A 90 0.35 -1.40 -19.93
CA GLU A 90 -0.09 -2.19 -18.78
C GLU A 90 1.03 -3.10 -18.25
N ASP A 91 1.24 -3.11 -16.93
CA ASP A 91 2.22 -4.00 -16.31
C ASP A 91 1.92 -5.48 -16.55
N TYR A 92 2.99 -6.24 -16.74
CA TYR A 92 2.95 -7.68 -16.93
C TYR A 92 3.14 -8.41 -15.62
N ILE A 93 2.33 -9.44 -15.41
CA ILE A 93 2.42 -10.37 -14.28
C ILE A 93 2.82 -11.72 -14.85
N LYS A 94 4.02 -12.20 -14.50
CA LYS A 94 4.59 -13.44 -15.05
C LYS A 94 5.32 -14.23 -13.98
N ARG A 95 5.44 -15.55 -14.21
CA ARG A 95 6.24 -16.45 -13.38
C ARG A 95 7.66 -16.58 -13.92
N ILE A 96 8.66 -16.48 -13.06
CA ILE A 96 10.07 -16.74 -13.38
C ILE A 96 10.26 -18.23 -13.61
N ILE A 97 10.79 -18.59 -14.78
CA ILE A 97 11.10 -19.98 -15.16
C ILE A 97 12.60 -20.23 -15.31
N ALA A 98 13.37 -19.18 -15.56
CA ALA A 98 14.82 -19.19 -15.69
C ALA A 98 15.40 -17.87 -15.15
N LEU A 99 16.62 -17.95 -14.63
CA LEU A 99 17.43 -16.85 -14.10
C LEU A 99 18.64 -16.65 -14.99
#